data_AF-A0A139XRN7-F1
#
_entry.id   AF-A0A139XRN7-F1
#
_cell.length_a   1.000
_cell.length_b   1.000
_cell.length_c   1.000
_cell.angle_alpha   90.00
_cell.angle_beta   90.00
_cell.angle_gamma   90.00
#
_symmetry.space_group_name_H-M   'P 1'
#
loop_
_entity.id
_entity.type
_entity.pdbx_description
1 polymer ?
#
loop_
_entity_poly.entity_id
_entity_poly.type
_entity_poly.pdbx_seq_one_letter_code
_entity_poly.pdbx_strand_id
1 'polypeptide(L)'
;KTRVCCFCRIKRAASVGTSRRMQVSLFSATLHTDDVRRAVEALTERPTWVDLKGKVTIPDTVHALICPVFAHEGMPFKSASLGRVEPKTDGIHAPSATLPRHSEQFASQRVKEIKPHLVVALADAFKMETCLVFCRTNLDCDNLELFLTSCGGGRKFVGKAESGKENPYSCVVLAGMRSQEERNRNLAHFKAGDVRFLICTDVAARGIDIH
;
A
#
# COMPACT_ATOMS: atom_id res chain seq x y z
N LYS A 1 -22.11 3.85 12.29
CA LYS A 1 -21.94 4.06 13.75
C LYS A 1 -20.74 4.99 13.97
N THR A 2 -20.94 6.30 13.83
CA THR A 2 -19.86 7.30 14.02
C THR A 2 -19.83 7.67 15.48
N ARG A 3 -18.85 7.16 16.24
CA ARG A 3 -18.62 7.57 17.63
C ARG A 3 -17.90 8.92 17.60
N VAL A 4 -18.66 10.00 17.71
CA VAL A 4 -18.10 11.32 18.04
C VAL A 4 -17.80 11.30 19.54
N CYS A 5 -16.54 11.20 19.91
CA CYS A 5 -16.12 11.39 21.30
C CYS A 5 -16.02 12.88 21.55
N CYS A 6 -17.14 13.50 21.91
CA CYS A 6 -17.18 14.91 22.28
C CYS A 6 -16.84 15.01 23.78
N PHE A 7 -15.60 15.34 24.12
CA PHE A 7 -15.22 15.62 25.51
C PHE A 7 -15.73 17.02 25.88
N CYS A 8 -17.04 17.14 26.10
CA CYS A 8 -17.65 18.39 26.52
C CYS A 8 -17.75 18.38 28.04
N ARG A 9 -16.78 19.01 28.74
CA ARG A 9 -16.97 19.36 30.14
C ARG A 9 -17.91 20.57 30.19
N ILE A 10 -19.20 20.32 29.97
CA ILE A 10 -20.26 21.33 30.15
C ILE A 10 -20.34 21.57 31.65
N LYS A 11 -19.56 22.52 32.16
CA LYS A 11 -19.96 23.19 33.40
C LYS A 11 -21.25 23.94 33.07
N ARG A 12 -22.38 23.49 33.60
CA ARG A 12 -23.61 24.28 33.66
C ARG A 12 -23.22 25.64 34.26
N ALA A 13 -23.16 26.67 33.43
CA ALA A 13 -23.03 28.04 33.89
C ALA A 13 -24.36 28.43 34.52
N ALA A 14 -24.45 28.30 35.84
CA ALA A 14 -25.43 29.02 36.62
C ALA A 14 -24.92 30.45 36.88
N SER A 15 -25.86 31.38 36.78
CA SER A 15 -25.90 32.74 37.34
C SER A 15 -24.90 33.82 36.86
N VAL A 16 -25.49 34.80 36.15
CA VAL A 16 -25.39 36.27 36.33
C VAL A 16 -23.99 36.91 36.42
N GLY A 17 -23.66 37.73 35.42
CA GLY A 17 -22.91 38.98 35.65
C GLY A 17 -21.54 39.14 35.00
N THR A 18 -20.94 38.13 34.38
CA THR A 18 -19.68 38.30 33.63
C THR A 18 -19.74 37.63 32.27
N SER A 19 -19.53 38.40 31.20
CA SER A 19 -19.40 37.90 29.83
C SER A 19 -18.11 37.07 29.69
N ARG A 20 -18.14 35.84 30.20
CA ARG A 20 -17.07 34.86 29.99
C ARG A 20 -17.34 34.13 28.68
N ARG A 21 -16.77 34.66 27.59
CA ARG A 21 -16.75 34.00 26.28
C ARG A 21 -15.98 32.69 26.40
N MET A 22 -16.65 31.57 26.18
CA MET A 22 -16.01 30.25 26.13
C MET A 22 -15.25 30.10 24.81
N GLN A 23 -13.97 29.72 24.89
CA GLN A 23 -13.22 29.30 23.72
C GLN A 23 -13.59 27.84 23.40
N VAL A 24 -14.01 27.57 22.17
CA VAL A 24 -14.40 26.24 21.70
C VAL A 24 -13.42 25.82 20.61
N SER A 25 -12.81 24.64 20.76
CA SER A 25 -11.97 24.01 19.73
C SER A 25 -12.56 22.66 19.38
N LEU A 26 -12.76 22.42 18.09
CA LEU A 26 -13.38 21.21 17.56
C LEU A 26 -12.37 20.48 16.68
N PHE A 27 -12.17 19.19 16.96
CA PHE A 27 -11.24 18.33 16.22
C PHE A 27 -12.04 17.18 15.58
N SER A 28 -11.93 17.02 14.27
CA SER A 28 -12.59 15.94 13.53
C SER A 28 -11.68 15.44 12.40
N ALA A 29 -11.66 14.12 12.17
CA ALA A 29 -10.95 13.50 11.05
C ALA A 29 -11.66 13.69 9.69
N THR A 30 -12.95 14.06 9.74
CA THR A 30 -13.82 14.28 8.57
C THR A 30 -14.63 15.55 8.81
N LEU A 31 -14.11 16.68 8.34
CA LEU A 31 -14.71 18.00 8.54
C LEU A 31 -15.70 18.41 7.42
N HIS A 32 -15.77 17.65 6.32
CA HIS A 32 -16.43 18.11 5.09
C HIS A 32 -17.90 17.72 4.93
N THR A 33 -18.52 17.05 5.90
CA THR A 33 -19.96 16.76 5.85
C THR A 33 -20.77 17.99 6.25
N ASP A 34 -21.85 18.27 5.50
CA ASP A 34 -22.69 19.45 5.73
C ASP A 34 -23.28 19.51 7.14
N ASP A 35 -23.55 18.36 7.76
CA ASP A 35 -24.07 18.30 9.12
C ASP A 35 -23.03 18.73 10.16
N VAL A 36 -21.75 18.41 9.93
CA VAL A 36 -20.65 18.82 10.81
C VAL A 36 -20.41 20.32 10.66
N ARG A 37 -20.46 20.84 9.44
CA ARG A 37 -20.35 22.29 9.20
C ARG A 37 -21.44 23.07 9.90
N ARG A 38 -22.71 22.66 9.73
CA ARG A 38 -23.85 23.28 10.40
C ARG A 38 -23.73 23.23 11.93
N ALA A 39 -23.26 22.13 12.48
CA ALA A 39 -23.03 22.01 13.92
C ALA A 39 -21.91 22.95 14.42
N VAL A 40 -20.80 23.06 13.69
CA VAL A 40 -19.68 23.97 14.03
C VAL A 40 -20.15 25.42 14.01
N GLU A 41 -20.87 25.82 12.96
CA GLU A 41 -21.43 27.18 12.83
C GLU A 41 -22.42 27.51 13.94
N ALA A 42 -23.25 26.55 14.38
CA ALA A 42 -24.18 26.75 15.48
C ALA A 42 -23.50 26.84 16.86
N LEU A 43 -22.36 26.17 17.05
CA LEU A 43 -21.66 26.06 18.34
C LEU A 43 -20.53 27.08 18.52
N THR A 44 -20.13 27.79 17.47
CA THR A 44 -18.98 28.71 17.48
C THR A 44 -19.31 30.06 16.90
N GLU A 45 -18.74 31.12 17.47
CA GLU A 45 -18.89 32.48 16.95
C GLU A 45 -17.60 32.89 16.22
N ARG A 46 -17.68 33.00 14.88
CA ARG A 46 -16.55 33.25 13.95
C ARG A 46 -15.44 32.17 14.03
N PRO A 47 -15.73 30.90 13.68
CA PRO A 47 -14.71 29.85 13.68
C PRO A 47 -13.61 30.12 12.66
N THR A 48 -12.35 29.97 13.08
CA THR A 48 -11.22 29.84 12.16
C THR A 48 -11.11 28.39 11.74
N TRP A 49 -11.27 28.14 10.44
CA TRP A 49 -11.14 26.80 9.87
C TRP A 49 -9.67 26.51 9.58
N VAL A 50 -9.14 25.44 10.17
CA VAL A 50 -7.82 24.92 9.85
C VAL A 50 -8.02 23.54 9.26
N ASP A 51 -7.91 23.46 7.95
CA ASP A 51 -8.05 22.22 7.20
C ASP A 51 -6.68 21.79 6.66
N LEU A 52 -6.17 20.68 7.19
CA LEU A 52 -4.91 20.10 6.74
C LEU A 52 -5.09 19.23 5.49
N LYS A 53 -6.33 18.99 5.04
CA LYS A 53 -6.64 18.33 3.78
C LYS A 53 -6.86 19.36 2.69
N GLY A 54 -5.76 19.84 2.09
CA GLY A 54 -5.83 20.25 0.70
C GLY A 54 -6.43 19.12 -0.16
N LYS A 55 -7.03 19.44 -1.32
CA LYS A 55 -7.43 18.41 -2.30
C LYS A 55 -6.25 17.44 -2.46
N VAL A 56 -6.50 16.13 -2.30
CA VAL A 56 -5.49 15.10 -2.54
C VAL A 56 -5.05 15.26 -3.99
N THR A 57 -3.94 15.93 -4.18
CA THR A 57 -3.38 16.26 -5.48
C THR A 57 -2.11 15.45 -5.57
N ILE A 58 -2.15 14.45 -6.45
CA ILE A 58 -0.94 13.77 -6.88
C ILE A 58 -0.09 14.85 -7.57
N PRO A 59 1.21 15.01 -7.24
CA PRO A 59 2.05 16.00 -7.90
C PRO A 59 2.06 15.78 -9.41
N ASP A 60 2.07 16.85 -10.21
CA ASP A 60 2.05 16.77 -11.68
C ASP A 60 3.27 16.01 -12.26
N THR A 61 4.34 15.86 -11.46
CA THR A 61 5.53 15.07 -11.80
C THR A 61 5.30 13.55 -11.69
N VAL A 62 4.22 13.12 -11.05
CA VAL A 62 3.90 11.69 -10.87
C VAL A 62 2.96 11.24 -11.97
N HIS A 63 3.46 10.32 -12.80
CA HIS A 63 2.66 9.65 -13.81
C HIS A 63 1.88 8.50 -13.16
N ALA A 64 0.56 8.59 -13.14
CA ALA A 64 -0.32 7.55 -12.62
C ALA A 64 -0.91 6.73 -13.78
N LEU A 65 -0.84 5.40 -13.67
CA LEU A 65 -1.38 4.46 -14.65
C LEU A 65 -2.23 3.41 -13.94
N ILE A 66 -3.37 3.05 -14.55
CA ILE A 66 -4.22 1.94 -14.11
C ILE A 66 -4.17 0.86 -15.18
N CYS A 67 -3.68 -0.33 -14.80
CA CYS A 67 -3.67 -1.50 -15.67
C CYS A 67 -4.77 -2.46 -15.22
N PRO A 68 -5.92 -2.51 -15.91
CA PRO A 68 -6.98 -3.45 -15.56
C PRO A 68 -6.52 -4.88 -15.86
N VAL A 69 -6.76 -5.80 -14.93
CA VAL A 69 -6.44 -7.22 -15.06
C VAL A 69 -7.73 -8.01 -15.07
N PHE A 70 -8.07 -8.58 -16.23
CA PHE A 70 -9.26 -9.39 -16.41
C PHE A 70 -8.90 -10.87 -16.36
N ALA A 71 -9.61 -11.64 -15.54
CA ALA A 71 -9.34 -13.06 -15.34
C ALA A 71 -9.57 -13.92 -16.59
N HIS A 72 -10.55 -13.53 -17.42
CA HIS A 72 -10.97 -14.30 -18.59
C HIS A 72 -10.22 -13.92 -19.86
N GLU A 73 -9.47 -12.82 -19.83
CA GLU A 73 -8.64 -12.39 -20.93
C GLU A 73 -7.22 -12.97 -20.79
N GLY A 74 -6.57 -13.20 -21.92
CA GLY A 74 -5.15 -13.58 -21.93
C GLY A 74 -4.30 -12.48 -21.31
N MET A 75 -3.07 -12.80 -20.89
CA MET A 75 -2.17 -11.75 -20.39
C MET A 75 -1.92 -10.73 -21.51
N PRO A 76 -2.23 -9.44 -21.30
CA PRO A 76 -2.11 -8.43 -22.35
C PRO A 76 -0.65 -8.05 -22.66
N PHE A 77 0.32 -8.74 -22.06
CA PHE A 77 1.75 -8.43 -22.13
C PHE A 77 2.59 -9.69 -22.36
N LYS A 78 3.68 -9.54 -23.11
CA LYS A 78 4.71 -10.56 -23.28
C LYS A 78 5.75 -10.37 -22.18
N SER A 79 5.78 -11.26 -21.19
CA SER A 79 6.85 -11.27 -20.18
C SER A 79 7.88 -12.34 -20.51
N ALA A 80 9.17 -12.07 -20.29
CA ALA A 80 10.21 -13.10 -20.41
C ALA A 80 10.05 -14.23 -19.36
N SER A 81 9.32 -13.96 -18.27
CA SER A 81 8.97 -14.95 -17.24
C SER A 81 7.71 -15.77 -17.55
N LEU A 82 6.96 -15.41 -18.60
CA LEU A 82 5.71 -16.07 -18.98
C LEU A 82 5.98 -17.55 -19.31
N GLY A 83 5.58 -18.45 -18.42
CA GLY A 83 5.75 -19.91 -18.58
C GLY A 83 7.08 -20.49 -18.08
N ARG A 84 7.99 -19.70 -17.50
CA ARG A 84 9.21 -20.24 -16.87
C ARG A 84 9.01 -20.62 -15.41
N VAL A 85 8.23 -19.82 -14.67
CA VAL A 85 7.95 -20.05 -13.25
C VAL A 85 6.50 -19.65 -12.98
N GLU A 86 5.74 -20.51 -12.32
CA GLU A 86 4.39 -20.16 -11.89
C GLU A 86 4.41 -19.56 -10.48
N PRO A 87 3.70 -18.43 -10.25
CA PRO A 87 3.62 -17.82 -8.93
C PRO A 87 2.79 -18.70 -8.00
N LYS A 88 3.30 -18.89 -6.78
CA LYS A 88 2.56 -19.53 -5.70
C LYS A 88 1.44 -18.60 -5.23
N THR A 89 0.24 -19.12 -5.06
CA THR A 89 -0.88 -18.36 -4.47
C THR A 89 -1.10 -18.75 -3.01
N ASP A 90 -2.05 -18.09 -2.36
CA ASP A 90 -2.40 -18.26 -0.95
C ASP A 90 -3.09 -19.59 -0.61
N GLY A 91 -3.38 -20.43 -1.62
CA GLY A 91 -4.02 -21.73 -1.44
C GLY A 91 -5.49 -21.67 -1.02
N ILE A 92 -6.11 -20.48 -1.04
CA ILE A 92 -7.53 -20.29 -0.70
C ILE A 92 -8.45 -20.91 -1.76
N HIS A 93 -7.99 -20.93 -3.00
CA HIS A 93 -8.69 -21.55 -4.13
C HIS A 93 -7.83 -22.65 -4.73
N ALA A 94 -8.48 -23.68 -5.30
CA ALA A 94 -7.80 -24.67 -6.10
C ALA A 94 -7.12 -23.99 -7.32
N PRO A 95 -6.10 -24.62 -7.94
CA PRO A 95 -5.45 -24.08 -9.12
C PRO A 95 -6.47 -23.68 -10.19
N SER A 96 -6.26 -22.55 -10.88
CA SER A 96 -7.23 -22.01 -11.83
C SER A 96 -7.63 -23.00 -12.94
N ALA A 97 -6.71 -23.89 -13.33
CA ALA A 97 -6.95 -24.98 -14.28
C ALA A 97 -8.05 -25.97 -13.87
N THR A 98 -8.32 -26.08 -12.56
CA THR A 98 -9.31 -27.02 -11.99
C THR A 98 -10.66 -26.37 -11.69
N LEU A 99 -10.74 -25.04 -11.77
CA LEU A 99 -11.94 -24.28 -11.40
C LEU A 99 -12.82 -24.00 -12.62
N PRO A 100 -14.16 -23.98 -12.46
CA PRO A 100 -15.05 -23.58 -13.53
C PRO A 100 -14.78 -22.12 -13.94
N ARG A 101 -14.58 -21.87 -15.25
CA ARG A 101 -14.20 -20.53 -15.76
C ARG A 101 -15.19 -19.41 -15.41
N HIS A 102 -16.46 -19.73 -15.19
CA HIS A 102 -17.50 -18.76 -14.84
C HIS A 102 -17.57 -18.47 -13.33
N SER A 103 -16.78 -19.17 -12.52
CA SER A 103 -16.81 -19.03 -11.06
C SER A 103 -16.03 -17.80 -10.57
N GLU A 104 -16.51 -17.17 -9.51
CA GLU A 104 -15.79 -16.06 -8.86
C GLU A 104 -14.44 -16.52 -8.29
N GLN A 105 -14.35 -17.79 -7.87
CA GLN A 105 -13.12 -18.40 -7.39
C GLN A 105 -12.07 -18.47 -8.51
N PHE A 106 -12.49 -18.87 -9.73
CA PHE A 106 -11.61 -18.84 -10.89
C PHE A 106 -11.11 -17.42 -11.15
N ALA A 107 -12.01 -16.43 -11.14
CA ALA A 107 -11.64 -15.05 -11.40
C ALA A 107 -10.62 -14.52 -10.37
N SER A 108 -10.90 -14.73 -9.09
CA SER A 108 -10.02 -14.38 -7.96
C SER A 108 -8.64 -15.04 -8.08
N GLN A 109 -8.60 -16.35 -8.27
CA GLN A 109 -7.36 -17.12 -8.37
C GLN A 109 -6.55 -16.69 -9.59
N ARG A 110 -7.20 -16.53 -10.74
CA ARG A 110 -6.51 -16.19 -11.99
C ARG A 110 -5.90 -14.79 -11.95
N VAL A 111 -6.57 -13.83 -11.32
CA VAL A 111 -6.00 -12.48 -11.10
C VAL A 111 -4.74 -12.54 -10.22
N LYS A 112 -4.72 -13.39 -9.19
CA LYS A 112 -3.52 -13.58 -8.34
C LYS A 112 -2.36 -14.21 -9.12
N GLU A 113 -2.65 -15.08 -10.09
CA GLU A 113 -1.62 -15.68 -10.97
C GLU A 113 -1.07 -14.67 -11.99
N ILE A 114 -1.91 -13.77 -12.53
CA ILE A 114 -1.49 -12.81 -13.56
C ILE A 114 -0.67 -11.66 -12.98
N LYS A 115 -1.03 -11.12 -11.81
CA LYS A 115 -0.41 -9.92 -11.24
C LYS A 115 1.12 -9.99 -11.06
N PRO A 116 1.72 -11.08 -10.55
CA PRO A 116 3.17 -11.18 -10.43
C PRO A 116 3.89 -11.06 -11.77
N HIS A 117 3.33 -11.66 -12.83
CA HIS A 117 3.87 -11.54 -14.18
C HIS A 117 3.80 -10.10 -14.71
N LEU A 118 2.72 -9.39 -14.39
CA LEU A 118 2.58 -7.98 -14.75
C LEU A 118 3.64 -7.11 -14.07
N VAL A 119 3.95 -7.37 -12.80
CA VAL A 119 5.02 -6.63 -12.08
C VAL A 119 6.36 -6.75 -12.81
N VAL A 120 6.72 -7.97 -13.22
CA VAL A 120 7.95 -8.21 -14.00
C VAL A 120 7.91 -7.51 -15.35
N ALA A 121 6.81 -7.66 -16.09
CA ALA A 121 6.66 -7.05 -17.40
C ALA A 121 6.75 -5.52 -17.36
N LEU A 122 6.14 -4.88 -16.35
CA LEU A 122 6.21 -3.44 -16.15
C LEU A 122 7.62 -3.00 -15.74
N ALA A 123 8.26 -3.73 -14.82
CA ALA A 123 9.60 -3.39 -14.39
C ALA A 123 10.61 -3.46 -15.54
N ASP A 124 10.47 -4.44 -16.43
CA ASP A 124 11.33 -4.60 -17.61
C ASP A 124 11.02 -3.55 -18.69
N ALA A 125 9.74 -3.30 -18.98
CA ALA A 125 9.31 -2.33 -19.98
C ALA A 125 9.75 -0.91 -19.65
N PHE A 126 9.64 -0.51 -18.38
CA PHE A 126 10.04 0.82 -17.90
C PHE A 126 11.49 0.86 -17.39
N LYS A 127 12.23 -0.26 -17.44
CA LYS A 127 13.60 -0.39 -16.92
C LYS A 127 13.73 0.16 -15.49
N MET A 128 12.79 -0.18 -14.61
CA MET A 128 12.74 0.39 -13.26
C MET A 128 13.94 -0.06 -12.43
N GLU A 129 14.78 0.87 -11.99
CA GLU A 129 15.96 0.56 -11.18
C GLU A 129 15.59 0.26 -9.73
N THR A 130 14.69 1.08 -9.16
CA THR A 130 14.14 0.93 -7.83
C THR A 130 12.61 0.92 -7.92
N CYS A 131 11.99 -0.04 -7.24
CA CYS A 131 10.55 -0.26 -7.31
C CYS A 131 10.00 -0.60 -5.92
N LEU A 132 8.94 0.09 -5.52
CA LEU A 132 8.17 -0.20 -4.32
C LEU A 132 6.88 -0.93 -4.73
N VAL A 133 6.69 -2.14 -4.22
CA VAL A 133 5.51 -2.96 -4.55
C VAL A 133 4.66 -3.15 -3.31
N PHE A 134 3.38 -2.76 -3.41
CA PHE A 134 2.44 -2.88 -2.30
C PHE A 134 1.57 -4.13 -2.48
N CYS A 135 1.56 -4.98 -1.46
CA CYS A 135 0.66 -6.12 -1.34
C CYS A 135 -0.29 -5.92 -0.16
N ARG A 136 -1.47 -6.55 -0.23
CA ARG A 136 -2.48 -6.44 0.85
C ARG A 136 -2.10 -7.26 2.08
N THR A 137 -1.58 -8.48 1.88
CA THR A 137 -1.30 -9.43 2.96
C THR A 137 0.18 -9.76 3.03
N ASN A 138 0.65 -10.19 4.21
CA ASN A 138 2.04 -10.61 4.38
C ASN A 138 2.35 -11.88 3.55
N LEU A 139 1.37 -12.78 3.39
CA LEU A 139 1.52 -13.99 2.58
C LEU A 139 1.75 -13.66 1.11
N ASP A 140 1.03 -12.68 0.57
CA ASP A 140 1.25 -12.21 -0.80
C ASP A 140 2.63 -11.57 -0.98
N CYS A 141 3.14 -10.87 0.03
CA CYS A 141 4.50 -10.33 0.00
C CYS A 141 5.54 -11.46 -0.13
N ASP A 142 5.40 -12.50 0.69
CA ASP A 142 6.32 -13.64 0.71
C ASP A 142 6.23 -14.45 -0.60
N ASN A 143 5.01 -14.68 -1.11
CA ASN A 143 4.81 -15.34 -2.39
C ASN A 143 5.43 -14.54 -3.56
N LEU A 144 5.31 -13.21 -3.55
CA LEU A 144 5.91 -12.36 -4.57
C LEU A 144 7.44 -12.35 -4.46
N GLU A 145 8.01 -12.36 -3.25
CA GLU A 145 9.45 -12.48 -3.03
C GLU A 145 9.99 -13.78 -3.64
N LEU A 146 9.32 -14.90 -3.38
CA LEU A 146 9.67 -16.21 -3.94
C LEU A 146 9.58 -16.21 -5.47
N PHE A 147 8.54 -15.60 -6.03
CA PHE A 147 8.35 -15.49 -7.48
C PHE A 147 9.44 -14.63 -8.15
N LEU A 148 9.77 -13.46 -7.60
CA LEU A 148 10.83 -12.61 -8.16
C LEU A 148 12.21 -13.26 -8.01
N THR A 149 12.47 -13.88 -6.86
CA THR A 149 13.71 -14.62 -6.61
C THR A 149 13.90 -15.75 -7.61
N SER A 150 12.85 -16.53 -7.89
CA SER A 150 12.90 -17.63 -8.87
C SER A 150 13.03 -17.14 -10.30
N CYS A 151 12.36 -16.05 -10.70
CA CYS A 151 12.58 -15.41 -12.00
C CYS A 151 14.04 -14.95 -12.19
N GLY A 152 14.69 -14.60 -11.08
CA GLY A 152 16.03 -14.06 -11.00
C GLY A 152 17.19 -15.05 -10.89
N GLY A 153 16.94 -16.36 -11.03
CA GLY A 153 17.96 -17.40 -10.88
C GLY A 153 18.00 -18.08 -9.51
N GLY A 154 16.98 -17.87 -8.67
CA GLY A 154 16.70 -18.69 -7.48
C GLY A 154 17.51 -18.35 -6.23
N ARG A 155 18.45 -17.41 -6.29
CA ARG A 155 19.21 -16.96 -5.12
C ARG A 155 18.47 -15.82 -4.43
N LYS A 156 18.01 -16.07 -3.20
CA LYS A 156 17.49 -15.03 -2.32
C LYS A 156 18.60 -14.02 -2.04
N PHE A 157 18.26 -12.75 -1.95
CA PHE A 157 19.24 -11.72 -1.57
C PHE A 157 19.62 -11.91 -0.09
N VAL A 158 20.88 -12.26 0.17
CA VAL A 158 21.42 -12.49 1.53
C VAL A 158 22.46 -11.41 1.92
N GLY A 159 22.93 -10.61 0.96
CA GLY A 159 23.85 -9.49 1.19
C GLY A 159 24.51 -8.98 -0.08
N LYS A 160 25.36 -7.95 0.02
CA LYS A 160 26.22 -7.49 -1.08
C LYS A 160 27.17 -8.61 -1.49
N ALA A 161 27.07 -9.05 -2.74
CA ALA A 161 28.15 -9.82 -3.35
C ALA A 161 29.22 -8.86 -3.89
N GLU A 162 30.48 -9.31 -3.85
CA GLU A 162 31.64 -8.53 -4.30
C GLU A 162 31.67 -8.28 -5.82
N SER A 163 30.76 -8.89 -6.59
CA SER A 163 30.70 -8.76 -8.05
C SER A 163 29.25 -8.59 -8.54
N GLY A 164 28.84 -7.33 -8.71
CA GLY A 164 27.70 -6.94 -9.53
C GLY A 164 26.30 -7.12 -8.94
N LYS A 165 25.31 -6.58 -9.66
CA LYS A 165 23.86 -6.74 -9.40
C LYS A 165 23.52 -8.24 -9.55
N GLU A 166 23.61 -9.02 -8.47
CA GLU A 166 23.52 -10.49 -8.48
C GLU A 166 22.24 -11.05 -9.11
N ASN A 167 21.15 -10.29 -9.10
CA ASN A 167 19.86 -10.74 -9.58
C ASN A 167 19.07 -9.56 -10.21
N PRO A 168 18.60 -9.65 -11.47
CA PRO A 168 17.78 -8.60 -12.09
C PRO A 168 16.47 -8.35 -11.35
N TYR A 169 15.99 -9.30 -10.55
CA TYR A 169 14.79 -9.19 -9.73
C TYR A 169 15.08 -9.31 -8.23
N SER A 170 16.24 -8.79 -7.79
CA SER A 170 16.57 -8.72 -6.36
C SER A 170 15.45 -8.03 -5.60
N CYS A 171 14.94 -8.69 -4.56
CA CYS A 171 13.81 -8.22 -3.78
C CYS A 171 14.01 -8.46 -2.28
N VAL A 172 13.38 -7.62 -1.47
CA VAL A 172 13.28 -7.78 -0.01
C VAL A 172 11.86 -7.45 0.45
N VAL A 173 11.44 -8.06 1.55
CA VAL A 173 10.10 -7.88 2.12
C VAL A 173 10.14 -7.02 3.38
N LEU A 174 9.24 -6.06 3.46
CA LEU A 174 8.94 -5.25 4.63
C LEU A 174 7.49 -5.48 5.05
N ALA A 175 7.30 -6.50 5.88
CA ALA A 175 6.01 -6.98 6.35
C ALA A 175 5.93 -6.94 7.89
N GLY A 176 4.72 -6.87 8.44
CA GLY A 176 4.51 -6.75 9.90
C GLY A 176 4.96 -7.97 10.70
N MET A 177 5.10 -9.13 10.05
CA MET A 177 5.55 -10.39 10.66
C MET A 177 7.07 -10.52 10.75
N ARG A 178 7.85 -9.60 10.15
CA ARG A 178 9.32 -9.61 10.17
C ARG A 178 9.85 -8.91 11.42
N SER A 179 11.01 -9.32 11.91
CA SER A 179 11.63 -8.67 13.09
C SER A 179 12.04 -7.23 12.76
N GLN A 180 12.12 -6.37 13.78
CA GLN A 180 12.49 -4.97 13.56
C GLN A 180 13.92 -4.83 12.98
N GLU A 181 14.84 -5.69 13.41
CA GLU A 181 16.20 -5.75 12.87
C GLU A 181 16.23 -6.14 11.39
N GLU A 182 15.44 -7.14 10.99
CA GLU A 182 15.33 -7.57 9.61
C GLU A 182 14.71 -6.45 8.74
N ARG A 183 13.69 -5.76 9.24
CA ARG A 183 13.08 -4.61 8.53
C ARG A 183 14.08 -3.49 8.31
N ASN A 184 14.87 -3.15 9.34
CA ASN A 184 15.90 -2.12 9.23
C ASN A 184 17.00 -2.52 8.24
N ARG A 185 17.43 -3.78 8.26
CA ARG A 185 18.43 -4.32 7.33
C ARG A 185 17.93 -4.30 5.88
N ASN A 186 16.71 -4.79 5.64
CA ASN A 186 16.11 -4.81 4.30
C ASN A 186 15.94 -3.38 3.76
N LEU A 187 15.52 -2.44 4.61
CA LEU A 187 15.41 -1.03 4.24
C LEU A 187 16.79 -0.42 3.92
N ALA A 188 17.82 -0.74 4.71
CA ALA A 188 19.18 -0.26 4.45
C ALA A 188 19.72 -0.76 3.10
N HIS A 189 19.51 -2.03 2.77
CA HIS A 189 19.90 -2.59 1.47
C HIS A 189 19.14 -1.96 0.29
N PHE A 190 17.85 -1.67 0.48
CA PHE A 190 17.06 -0.97 -0.53
C PHE A 190 17.56 0.48 -0.74
N LYS A 191 17.84 1.22 0.35
CA LYS A 191 18.42 2.57 0.29
C LYS A 191 19.80 2.58 -0.35
N ALA A 192 20.61 1.56 -0.10
CA ALA A 192 21.94 1.42 -0.70
C ALA A 192 21.91 1.10 -2.20
N GLY A 193 20.73 0.79 -2.77
CA GLY A 193 20.58 0.36 -4.15
C GLY A 193 21.03 -1.08 -4.40
N ASP A 194 21.24 -1.87 -3.35
CA ASP A 194 21.64 -3.29 -3.45
C ASP A 194 20.47 -4.15 -3.96
N VAL A 195 19.24 -3.70 -3.69
CA VAL A 195 17.99 -4.40 -4.00
C VAL A 195 17.10 -3.52 -4.86
N ARG A 196 16.56 -4.10 -5.94
CA ARG A 196 15.70 -3.35 -6.88
C ARG A 196 14.25 -3.24 -6.42
N PHE A 197 13.71 -4.29 -5.79
CA PHE A 197 12.31 -4.34 -5.38
C PHE A 197 12.16 -4.37 -3.85
N LEU A 198 11.40 -3.41 -3.31
CA LEU A 198 10.94 -3.44 -1.93
C LEU A 198 9.46 -3.79 -1.89
N ILE A 199 9.15 -5.00 -1.43
CA ILE A 199 7.79 -5.50 -1.32
C ILE A 199 7.28 -5.19 0.08
N CYS A 200 6.16 -4.50 0.22
CA CYS A 200 5.65 -4.07 1.52
C CYS A 200 4.13 -4.14 1.61
N THR A 201 3.61 -4.11 2.84
CA THR A 201 2.18 -3.91 3.08
C THR A 201 1.88 -2.45 3.38
N ASP A 202 0.64 -2.02 3.13
CA ASP A 202 0.19 -0.63 3.40
C ASP A 202 0.50 -0.17 4.83
N VAL A 203 0.41 -1.07 5.81
CA VAL A 203 0.69 -0.75 7.21
C VAL A 203 2.19 -0.62 7.45
N ALA A 204 2.97 -1.52 6.86
CA ALA A 204 4.41 -1.57 7.05
C ALA A 204 5.14 -0.43 6.33
N ALA A 205 4.53 0.11 5.26
CA ALA A 205 5.06 1.20 4.48
C ALA A 205 4.83 2.60 5.07
N ARG A 206 3.88 2.73 6.00
CA ARG A 206 3.65 3.99 6.72
C ARG A 206 4.86 4.30 7.58
N GLY A 207 5.59 5.34 7.21
CA GLY A 207 6.84 5.72 7.88
C GLY A 207 8.10 5.13 7.25
N ILE A 208 8.00 4.51 6.07
CA ILE A 208 9.17 4.31 5.22
C ILE A 208 9.61 5.69 4.73
N ASP A 209 10.85 6.03 5.06
CA ASP A 209 11.53 7.22 4.59
C ASP A 209 12.69 6.79 3.70
N ILE A 210 12.65 7.15 2.42
CA ILE A 210 13.69 6.85 1.42
C ILE A 210 14.16 8.21 0.91
N HIS A 211 15.43 8.53 1.17
CA HIS A 211 16.10 9.76 0.77
C HIS A 211 17.24 9.43 -0.19
#